data_AF-A0A238XKT6-F1
#
_entry.id   AF-A0A238XKT6-F1
#
_cell.length_a   1.000
_cell.length_b   1.000
_cell.length_c   1.000
_cell.angle_alpha   90.00
_cell.angle_beta   90.00
_cell.angle_gamma   90.00
#
_symmetry.space_group_name_H-M   'P 1'
#
loop_
_entity.id
_entity.type
_entity.pdbx_description
1 polymer ?
#
loop_
_entity_poly.entity_id
_entity_poly.type
_entity_poly.pdbx_seq_one_letter_code
_entity_poly.pdbx_strand_id
1 'polypeptide(L)' 'MQAVLACDPRDRIPLMERFIDALRPGDPLPPFLGIMASAHDWAAWACRAELKAYTLACYEAMNPRDQAAFLGHLDRRAAA' A
#
# COMPACT_ATOMS: atom_id res chain seq x y z
N MET A 1 14.43 3.67 -1.87
CA MET A 1 15.68 4.25 -1.33
C MET A 1 16.39 5.23 -2.29
N GLN A 2 16.17 5.15 -3.60
CA GLN A 2 16.81 6.07 -4.58
C GLN A 2 16.53 7.56 -4.32
N ALA A 3 15.33 7.90 -3.84
CA ALA A 3 14.99 9.28 -3.46
C ALA A 3 15.88 9.82 -2.32
N VAL A 4 16.20 8.99 -1.31
CA VAL A 4 17.11 9.38 -0.20
C VAL A 4 18.53 9.54 -0.72
N LEU A 5 18.97 8.70 -1.65
CA LEU A 5 20.30 8.79 -2.26
C LEU A 5 20.45 10.02 -3.16
N ALA A 6 19.36 10.54 -3.72
CA ALA A 6 19.35 11.77 -4.50
C ALA A 6 19.43 13.06 -3.64
N CYS A 7 19.20 12.97 -2.32
CA CYS A 7 19.38 14.11 -1.41
C CYS A 7 20.87 14.39 -1.14
N ASP A 8 21.18 15.64 -0.75
CA ASP A 8 22.51 16.00 -0.24
C ASP A 8 22.89 15.04 0.90
N PRO A 9 24.13 14.50 0.93
CA PRO A 9 24.56 13.56 1.95
C PRO A 9 24.30 14.02 3.39
N ARG A 10 24.33 15.33 3.65
CA ARG A 10 24.08 15.92 4.98
C ARG A 10 22.63 15.82 5.41
N ASP A 11 21.70 15.74 4.47
CA ASP A 11 20.26 15.72 4.75
C ASP A 11 19.68 14.32 4.86
N ARG A 12 20.42 13.29 4.45
CA ARG A 12 19.93 11.90 4.39
C ARG A 12 19.57 11.35 5.77
N ILE A 13 20.43 11.57 6.77
CA ILE A 13 20.19 11.09 8.14
C ILE A 13 19.03 11.84 8.80
N PRO A 14 19.00 13.19 8.81
CA PRO A 14 17.86 13.94 9.36
C PRO A 14 16.53 13.62 8.67
N LEU A 15 16.55 13.37 7.36
CA LEU A 15 15.37 12.96 6.61
C LEU A 15 14.87 11.58 7.05
N MET A 16 15.77 10.61 7.24
CA MET A 16 15.41 9.27 7.70
C MET A 16 14.88 9.27 9.13
N GLU A 17 15.44 10.08 10.03
CA GLU A 17 14.93 10.24 11.40
C GLU A 17 13.49 10.78 11.40
N ARG A 18 13.20 11.78 10.56
CA ARG A 18 11.82 12.28 10.39
C ARG A 18 10.86 11.23 9.84
N PHE A 19 11.32 10.36 8.95
CA PHE A 19 10.48 9.26 8.47
C PHE A 19 10.19 8.25 9.57
N ILE A 20 11.13 7.97 10.49
CA ILE A 20 10.88 7.09 11.62
C ILE A 20 9.76 7.65 12.51
N ASP A 21 9.75 8.96 12.76
CA ASP A 21 8.69 9.61 13.55
C ASP A 21 7.34 9.68 12.82
N ALA A 22 7.38 9.76 11.49
CA ALA A 22 6.18 9.86 10.65
C ALA A 22 5.56 8.49 10.33
N LEU A 23 6.36 7.42 10.29
CA LEU A 23 5.90 6.07 9.96
C LEU A 23 5.32 5.41 11.21
N ARG A 24 4.00 5.28 11.28
CA ARG A 24 3.36 4.56 12.38
C ARG A 24 3.20 3.08 12.03
N PRO A 25 3.27 2.18 13.04
CA PRO A 25 2.80 0.82 12.88
C PRO A 25 1.35 0.84 12.41
N GLY A 26 1.09 0.26 11.24
CA GLY A 26 -0.23 0.25 10.63
C GLY A 26 -0.42 1.21 9.45
N ASP A 27 0.54 2.10 9.19
CA ASP A 27 0.55 2.85 7.93
C ASP A 27 1.02 1.94 6.79
N PRO A 28 0.49 2.08 5.55
CA PRO A 28 1.07 1.39 4.41
C PRO A 28 2.53 1.82 4.29
N LEU A 29 3.45 0.90 4.57
CA LEU A 29 4.89 1.11 4.45
C LEU A 29 5.17 1.77 3.08
N PRO A 30 6.06 2.79 3.01
CA PRO A 30 6.45 3.37 1.74
C PRO A 30 6.86 2.23 0.80
N PRO A 31 6.46 2.26 -0.48
CA PRO A 31 6.67 1.15 -1.39
C PRO A 31 8.18 1.04 -1.71
N PHE A 32 8.93 0.41 -0.81
CA PHE A 32 10.25 -0.14 -1.11
C PHE A 32 10.10 -1.37 -2.02
N LEU A 33 8.89 -1.95 -2.07
CA LEU A 33 8.40 -2.97 -3.00
C LEU A 33 7.25 -2.38 -3.84
N GLY A 34 6.96 -2.94 -5.02
CA GLY A 34 5.85 -2.45 -5.86
C GLY A 34 4.50 -2.49 -5.13
N ILE A 35 3.55 -1.63 -5.53
CA ILE A 35 2.27 -1.41 -4.81
C ILE A 35 1.54 -2.73 -4.46
N MET A 36 1.48 -3.68 -5.39
CA MET A 36 0.84 -4.99 -5.16
C MET A 36 1.62 -5.91 -4.21
N ALA A 37 2.94 -5.81 -4.16
CA ALA A 37 3.77 -6.58 -3.24
C ALA A 37 3.59 -6.05 -1.81
N SER A 38 3.64 -4.72 -1.62
CA SER A 38 3.35 -4.09 -0.33
C SER A 38 1.93 -4.40 0.17
N ALA A 39 0.94 -4.43 -0.71
CA ALA A 39 -0.43 -4.82 -0.34
C ALA A 39 -0.52 -6.29 0.12
N HIS A 40 0.22 -7.20 -0.53
CA HIS A 40 0.30 -8.60 -0.09
C HIS A 40 0.97 -8.73 1.28
N ASP A 41 2.09 -8.03 1.47
CA ASP A 41 2.83 -8.06 2.73
C ASP A 41 1.94 -7.59 3.88
N TRP A 42 1.20 -6.49 3.70
CA TRP A 42 0.20 -6.03 4.66
C TRP A 42 -0.88 -7.08 4.94
N ALA A 43 -1.49 -7.63 3.88
CA ALA A 43 -2.58 -8.58 4.00
C ALA A 43 -2.19 -9.87 4.73
N ALA A 44 -0.91 -10.23 4.75
CA ALA A 44 -0.41 -11.43 5.42
C ALA A 44 -0.53 -11.37 6.96
N TRP A 45 -0.56 -10.19 7.56
CA TRP A 45 -0.64 -10.01 9.02
C TRP A 45 -1.83 -9.15 9.48
N ALA A 46 -2.59 -8.55 8.55
CA ALA A 46 -3.81 -7.82 8.87
C ALA A 46 -4.89 -8.72 9.48
N CYS A 47 -5.67 -8.19 10.42
CA CYS A 47 -6.81 -8.89 10.99
C CYS A 47 -7.99 -8.92 10.00
N ARG A 48 -8.96 -9.80 10.27
CA ARG A 48 -10.16 -9.94 9.43
C ARG A 48 -10.97 -8.64 9.29
N ALA A 49 -10.99 -7.81 10.34
CA ALA A 49 -11.71 -6.53 10.29
C ALA A 49 -11.01 -5.52 9.36
N GLU A 50 -9.69 -5.42 9.45
CA GLU A 50 -8.87 -4.55 8.59
C GLU A 50 -8.97 -4.95 7.12
N LEU A 51 -8.86 -6.24 6.81
CA LEU A 51 -9.00 -6.74 5.44
C LEU A 51 -10.32 -6.29 4.79
N LYS A 52 -11.43 -6.42 5.53
CA LYS A 52 -12.76 -6.03 5.03
C LYS A 52 -12.88 -4.52 4.87
N ALA A 53 -12.48 -3.76 5.89
CA ALA A 53 -12.60 -2.31 5.91
C ALA A 53 -11.77 -1.68 4.78
N TYR A 54 -10.52 -2.10 4.62
CA TYR A 54 -9.61 -1.52 3.64
C TYR A 54 -10.01 -1.91 2.22
N THR A 55 -10.42 -3.17 2.00
CA THR A 55 -10.93 -3.58 0.69
C THR A 55 -12.14 -2.75 0.27
N LEU A 56 -13.10 -2.55 1.17
CA LEU A 56 -14.30 -1.76 0.87
C LEU A 56 -13.96 -0.29 0.59
N ALA A 57 -13.18 0.34 1.47
CA ALA A 57 -12.79 1.74 1.31
C ALA A 57 -12.01 1.98 0.01
N CYS A 58 -11.08 1.07 -0.34
CA CYS A 58 -10.35 1.16 -1.61
C CYS A 58 -11.27 1.01 -2.81
N TYR A 59 -12.22 0.07 -2.79
CA TYR A 59 -13.18 -0.12 -3.89
C TYR A 59 -14.09 1.10 -4.07
N GLU A 60 -14.62 1.66 -2.98
CA GLU A 60 -15.49 2.84 -3.02
C GLU A 60 -14.79 4.10 -3.53
N ALA A 61 -13.47 4.22 -3.30
CA ALA A 61 -12.66 5.32 -3.79
C ALA A 61 -12.31 5.24 -5.29
N MET A 62 -12.49 4.07 -5.93
CA MET A 62 -12.25 3.90 -7.37
C MET A 62 -13.31 4.60 -8.21
N ASN A 63 -12.96 5.04 -9.42
CA ASN A 63 -13.95 5.48 -10.39
C ASN A 63 -14.78 4.28 -10.91
N PRO A 64 -15.96 4.51 -11.52
CA PRO A 64 -16.84 3.42 -11.96
C PRO A 64 -16.22 2.43 -12.95
N ARG A 65 -15.28 2.89 -13.80
CA ARG A 65 -14.58 2.02 -14.76
C ARG A 65 -13.67 1.04 -14.03
N ASP A 66 -12.93 1.51 -13.04
CA ASP A 66 -11.99 0.69 -12.27
C ASP A 66 -12.74 -0.26 -11.32
N GLN A 67 -13.87 0.18 -10.74
CA GLN A 67 -14.77 -0.71 -9.99
C GLN A 67 -15.23 -1.90 -10.84
N ALA A 68 -15.72 -1.64 -12.06
CA ALA A 68 -16.16 -2.69 -12.97
C ALA A 68 -15.01 -3.64 -13.37
N ALA A 69 -13.82 -3.09 -13.63
CA ALA A 69 -12.64 -3.89 -13.95
C ALA A 69 -12.21 -4.80 -12.78
N PHE A 70 -12.27 -4.28 -11.55
CA PHE A 70 -11.98 -5.04 -10.33
C PHE A 70 -12.95 -6.20 -10.14
N LEU A 71 -14.26 -5.96 -10.26
CA LEU A 71 -15.28 -7.02 -10.17
C LEU A 71 -15.08 -8.07 -11.26
N GLY A 72 -14.84 -7.66 -12.51
CA GLY A 72 -14.56 -8.60 -13.60
C GLY A 72 -13.27 -9.41 -13.44
N HIS A 73 -12.30 -8.93 -12.66
CA HIS A 73 -11.14 -9.73 -12.27
C HIS A 73 -11.53 -10.82 -11.25
N LEU A 74 -12.34 -10.48 -10.24
CA LEU A 74 -12.81 -11.43 -9.23
C LEU A 74 -13.66 -12.54 -9.84
N ASP A 75 -14.58 -12.19 -10.75
CA ASP A 75 -15.45 -13.16 -11.42
C ASP A 75 -14.63 -14.18 -12.23
N ARG A 76 -13.62 -13.72 -12.97
CA ARG A 76 -12.72 -14.61 -13.73
C ARG A 76 -11.93 -15.54 -12.82
N ARG A 77 -11.51 -15.07 -11.64
CA ARG A 77 -10.79 -15.89 -10.66
C ARG A 77 -11.70 -16.92 -10.00
N ALA A 78 -12.98 -16.61 -9.80
CA ALA A 78 -13.95 -17.56 -9.25
C ALA A 78 -14.32 -18.68 -10.23
N ALA A 79 -14.20 -18.42 -11.54
CA ALA A 79 -14.48 -19.38 -12.60
C ALA A 79 -13.30 -20.30 -12.99
N ALA A 80 -12.10 -20.06 -12.44
CA ALA A 80 -10.87 -20.81 -12.69
C ALA A 80 -10.55 -21.76 -11.54
#